data_AF-A0A7V9ZZJ6-F1
#
_entry.id   AF-A0A7V9ZZJ6-F1
#
_cell.length_a   1.000
_cell.length_b   1.000
_cell.length_c   1.000
_cell.angle_alpha   90.00
_cell.angle_beta   90.00
_cell.angle_gamma   90.00
#
_symmetry.space_group_name_H-M   'P 1'
#
loop_
_entity.id
_entity.type
_entity.pdbx_description
1 polymer ?
#
loop_
_entity_poly.entity_id
_entity_poly.type
_entity_poly.pdbx_seq_one_letter_code
_entity_poly.pdbx_strand_id
1 'polypeptide(L)'
;MLRWPLRIGAGVALLVAAYLGVTFVQVVQASRSDDAERAQAIVVFGAAQYNGTPSPVLRARLDHAAKLYERGYADRVVVTGGRLPEDRFS
;
A
#
# COMPACT_ATOMS: atom_id res chain seq x y z
N MET A 1 -27.75 -30.11 -31.70
CA MET A 1 -28.00 -30.03 -30.24
C MET A 1 -26.75 -29.64 -29.43
N LEU A 2 -25.52 -29.94 -29.90
CA LEU A 2 -24.24 -29.69 -29.18
C LEU A 2 -23.82 -28.20 -29.03
N ARG A 3 -24.43 -27.27 -29.76
CA ARG A 3 -24.05 -25.83 -29.78
C ARG A 3 -24.56 -25.03 -28.57
N TRP A 4 -25.56 -25.54 -27.87
CA TRP A 4 -26.17 -24.92 -26.70
C TRP A 4 -25.28 -24.96 -25.44
N PRO A 5 -24.74 -26.12 -25.02
CA PRO A 5 -23.83 -26.17 -23.88
C PRO A 5 -22.55 -25.38 -24.12
N LEU A 6 -22.04 -25.34 -25.36
CA LEU A 6 -20.89 -24.51 -25.72
C LEU A 6 -21.16 -23.01 -25.55
N ARG A 7 -22.35 -22.54 -25.94
CA ARG A 7 -22.77 -21.14 -25.77
C ARG A 7 -22.92 -20.76 -24.31
N ILE A 8 -23.47 -21.66 -23.49
CA ILE A 8 -23.57 -21.45 -22.04
C ILE A 8 -22.17 -21.40 -21.42
N GLY A 9 -21.30 -22.35 -21.76
CA GLY A 9 -19.92 -22.36 -21.27
C GLY A 9 -19.15 -21.10 -21.65
N ALA A 10 -19.28 -20.65 -22.90
CA ALA A 10 -18.69 -19.40 -23.36
C ALA A 10 -19.25 -18.17 -22.61
N GLY A 11 -20.56 -18.14 -22.35
CA GLY A 11 -21.20 -17.08 -21.56
C GLY A 11 -20.70 -17.04 -20.12
N VAL A 12 -20.59 -18.19 -19.45
CA VAL A 12 -20.03 -18.30 -18.10
C VAL A 12 -18.57 -17.86 -18.07
N ALA A 13 -17.76 -18.32 -19.03
CA ALA A 13 -16.36 -17.92 -19.13
C ALA A 13 -16.21 -16.40 -19.34
N LEU A 14 -17.05 -15.81 -20.18
CA LEU A 14 -17.08 -14.35 -20.40
C LEU A 14 -17.45 -13.60 -19.11
N LEU A 15 -18.46 -14.07 -18.36
CA LEU A 15 -18.86 -13.47 -17.09
C LEU A 15 -17.75 -13.54 -16.05
N VAL A 16 -17.08 -14.68 -15.94
CA VAL A 16 -15.93 -14.85 -15.03
C VAL A 16 -14.78 -13.91 -15.44
N ALA A 17 -14.46 -13.85 -16.74
CA ALA A 17 -13.42 -12.95 -17.25
C ALA A 17 -13.77 -11.48 -16.99
N ALA A 18 -15.02 -11.08 -17.21
CA ALA A 18 -15.51 -9.73 -16.93
C ALA A 18 -15.42 -9.41 -15.43
N TYR A 19 -15.85 -10.31 -14.56
CA TYR A 19 -15.76 -10.15 -13.11
C TYR A 19 -14.30 -9.97 -12.63
N LEU A 20 -13.39 -10.83 -13.11
CA LEU A 20 -11.97 -10.72 -12.79
C LEU A 20 -11.37 -9.42 -13.33
N GLY A 21 -11.76 -9.00 -14.55
CA GLY A 21 -11.34 -7.73 -15.13
C GLY A 21 -11.79 -6.53 -14.31
N VAL A 22 -13.05 -6.49 -13.89
CA VAL A 22 -13.59 -5.43 -13.02
C VAL A 22 -12.87 -5.42 -11.67
N THR A 23 -12.69 -6.58 -11.05
CA THR A 23 -11.98 -6.70 -9.76
C THR A 23 -10.54 -6.20 -9.90
N PHE A 24 -9.85 -6.56 -10.97
CA PHE A 24 -8.49 -6.10 -11.24
C PHE A 24 -8.43 -4.57 -11.37
N VAL A 25 -9.36 -3.96 -12.11
CA VAL A 25 -9.44 -2.50 -12.25
C VAL A 25 -9.70 -1.83 -10.89
N GLN A 26 -10.63 -2.37 -10.10
CA GLN A 26 -10.94 -1.85 -8.76
C GLN A 26 -9.72 -1.89 -7.83
N VAL A 27 -8.98 -3.00 -7.81
CA VAL A 27 -7.76 -3.13 -6.99
C VAL A 27 -6.69 -2.14 -7.42
N VAL A 28 -6.46 -1.99 -8.74
CA VAL A 28 -5.47 -1.03 -9.25
C VAL A 28 -5.87 0.41 -8.93
N GLN A 29 -7.16 0.74 -8.99
CA GLN A 29 -7.66 2.07 -8.67
C GLN A 29 -7.57 2.37 -7.16
N ALA A 30 -7.95 1.41 -6.31
CA ALA A 30 -7.83 1.51 -4.86
C ALA A 30 -6.36 1.64 -4.43
N SER A 31 -5.45 0.89 -5.05
CA SER A 31 -4.01 0.96 -4.76
C SER A 31 -3.37 2.32 -5.12
N ARG A 32 -4.03 3.15 -5.93
CA ARG A 32 -3.53 4.47 -6.36
C ARG A 32 -4.11 5.62 -5.55
N SER A 33 -5.19 5.38 -4.82
CA SER A 33 -5.83 6.39 -4.00
C SER A 33 -5.33 6.24 -2.57
N ASP A 34 -4.36 7.07 -2.21
CA ASP A 34 -4.11 7.32 -0.78
C ASP A 34 -5.22 8.25 -0.31
N ASP A 35 -6.13 7.76 0.55
CA ASP A 35 -7.13 8.55 1.29
C ASP A 35 -6.46 9.43 2.35
N ALA A 36 -5.32 10.04 1.99
CA ALA A 36 -4.63 11.00 2.82
C ALA A 36 -5.51 12.24 2.95
N GLU A 37 -5.89 12.56 4.18
CA GLU A 37 -6.58 13.78 4.56
C GLU A 37 -5.68 14.62 5.47
N ARG A 38 -5.98 15.92 5.60
CA ARG A 38 -5.26 16.77 6.53
C ARG A 38 -5.42 16.25 7.96
N ALA A 39 -4.31 16.10 8.66
CA ALA A 39 -4.25 15.61 10.03
C ALA A 39 -3.33 16.48 10.89
N GLN A 40 -3.42 16.32 12.21
CA GLN A 40 -2.58 17.05 13.16
C GLN A 40 -1.12 16.54 13.19
N ALA A 41 -0.91 15.26 12.86
CA ALA A 41 0.40 14.64 12.80
C ALA A 41 0.39 13.41 11.87
N ILE A 42 1.53 13.14 11.23
CA ILE A 42 1.83 11.88 10.55
C ILE A 42 2.59 10.98 11.53
N VAL A 43 2.06 9.79 11.84
CA VAL A 43 2.72 8.83 12.71
C VAL A 43 3.35 7.71 11.88
N VAL A 44 4.67 7.58 11.95
CA VAL A 44 5.41 6.52 11.26
C VAL A 44 5.68 5.40 12.23
N PHE A 45 5.06 4.24 11.99
CA PHE A 45 5.34 3.05 12.78
C PHE A 45 6.72 2.49 12.51
N GLY A 46 7.45 2.23 13.60
CA GLY A 46 8.78 1.63 13.56
C GLY A 46 8.81 0.33 12.75
N ALA A 47 9.98 0.07 12.19
CA ALA A 47 10.33 -1.17 11.51
C ALA A 47 11.84 -1.40 11.72
N ALA A 48 12.33 -2.56 11.29
CA ALA A 48 13.72 -2.90 11.48
C ALA A 48 14.67 -1.85 10.85
N GLN A 49 15.79 -1.62 11.52
CA GLN A 49 16.97 -0.87 11.16
C GLN A 49 18.20 -1.71 11.58
N TYR A 50 19.18 -1.77 10.72
CA TYR A 50 20.39 -2.57 10.92
C TYR A 50 21.55 -1.60 11.14
N ASN A 51 21.94 -1.38 12.40
CA ASN A 51 23.05 -0.49 12.78
C ASN A 51 22.90 0.92 12.18
N GLY A 52 21.72 1.53 12.34
CA GLY A 52 21.40 2.84 11.80
C GLY A 52 20.99 2.84 10.31
N THR A 53 21.07 1.71 9.60
CA THR A 53 20.55 1.61 8.24
C THR A 53 19.09 1.16 8.25
N PRO A 54 18.13 1.98 7.81
CA PRO A 54 16.72 1.58 7.79
C PRO A 54 16.51 0.40 6.83
N SER A 55 15.70 -0.58 7.24
CA SER A 55 15.23 -1.63 6.36
C SER A 55 14.47 -1.05 5.16
N PRO A 56 14.31 -1.80 4.05
CA PRO A 56 13.51 -1.35 2.91
C PRO A 56 12.10 -0.90 3.29
N VAL A 57 11.49 -1.57 4.27
CA VAL A 57 10.16 -1.24 4.79
C VAL A 57 10.19 0.07 5.57
N LEU A 58 11.16 0.27 6.47
CA LEU A 58 11.28 1.51 7.22
C LEU A 58 11.54 2.70 6.30
N ARG A 59 12.44 2.52 5.31
CA ARG A 59 12.73 3.54 4.29
C ARG A 59 11.48 3.93 3.51
N ALA A 60 10.74 2.96 2.97
CA ALA A 60 9.53 3.24 2.20
C ALA A 60 8.48 4.01 3.01
N ARG A 61 8.32 3.68 4.31
CA ARG A 61 7.42 4.40 5.21
C ARG A 61 7.88 5.83 5.47
N LEU A 62 9.17 6.05 5.69
CA LEU A 62 9.75 7.37 5.89
C LEU A 62 9.62 8.24 4.62
N ASP A 63 9.91 7.67 3.45
CA ASP A 63 9.78 8.36 2.17
C ASP A 63 8.32 8.76 1.91
N HIS A 64 7.36 7.91 2.27
CA HIS A 64 5.93 8.21 2.15
C HIS A 64 5.51 9.33 3.11
N ALA A 65 5.96 9.27 4.37
CA ALA A 65 5.69 10.32 5.35
C ALA A 65 6.28 11.67 4.94
N ALA A 66 7.49 11.68 4.38
CA ALA A 66 8.13 12.89 3.85
C ALA A 66 7.29 13.52 2.74
N LYS A 67 6.80 12.72 1.78
CA LYS A 67 5.91 13.21 0.70
C LYS A 67 4.61 13.82 1.24
N LEU A 68 4.00 13.20 2.25
CA LEU A 68 2.78 13.75 2.87
C LEU A 68 3.06 15.06 3.61
N TYR A 69 4.18 15.14 4.32
CA TYR A 69 4.62 16.36 5.01
C TYR A 69 4.90 17.50 4.02
N GLU A 70 5.63 17.25 2.95
CA GLU A 70 5.93 18.23 1.88
C GLU A 70 4.66 18.73 1.17
N ARG A 71 3.65 17.87 1.03
CA ARG A 71 2.33 18.23 0.49
C ARG A 71 1.43 18.96 1.49
N GLY A 72 1.89 19.19 2.72
CA GLY A 72 1.16 19.95 3.74
C GLY A 72 0.00 19.20 4.39
N TYR A 73 0.04 17.86 4.41
CA TYR A 73 -1.00 17.05 5.05
C TYR A 73 -0.96 17.10 6.57
N ALA A 74 0.19 17.39 7.18
CA ALA A 74 0.33 17.63 8.61
C ALA A 74 1.54 18.51 8.91
N ASP A 75 1.48 19.24 10.03
CA ASP A 75 2.57 20.12 10.47
C ASP A 75 3.62 19.39 11.32
N ARG A 76 3.39 18.12 11.65
CA ARG A 76 4.26 17.31 12.51
C ARG A 76 4.40 15.89 11.99
N VAL A 77 5.60 15.34 12.07
CA VAL A 77 5.89 13.92 11.83
C VAL A 77 6.41 13.31 13.13
N VAL A 78 5.78 12.24 13.59
CA VAL A 78 6.15 11.47 14.77
C VAL A 78 6.60 10.09 14.33
N VAL A 79 7.88 9.81 14.47
CA VAL A 79 8.44 8.47 14.27
C VAL A 79 8.38 7.68 15.56
N THR A 80 7.94 6.43 15.46
CA THR A 80 7.92 5.47 16.57
C THR A 80 8.93 4.37 16.30
N GLY A 81 9.43 3.76 17.37
CA GLY A 81 10.63 2.92 17.31
C GLY A 81 11.85 3.68 17.80
N GLY A 82 12.85 2.96 18.28
CA GLY A 82 14.10 3.55 18.73
C GLY A 82 15.15 2.45 18.83
N ARG A 83 16.44 2.87 18.89
CA ARG A 83 17.45 2.40 19.86
C ARG A 83 18.83 3.04 19.64
N LEU A 84 19.68 2.95 20.68
CA LEU A 84 20.68 3.92 21.16
C LEU A 84 21.93 3.13 21.66
N PRO A 85 23.05 3.79 22.02
CA PRO A 85 24.38 3.78 21.37
C PRO A 85 25.07 2.43 21.03
N GLU A 86 24.58 1.29 21.51
CA GLU A 86 25.26 -0.02 21.43
C GLU A 86 24.58 -1.03 20.50
N ASP A 87 23.76 -0.54 19.57
CA ASP A 87 22.93 -1.42 18.76
C ASP A 87 23.66 -2.27 17.74
N ARG A 88 23.44 -3.59 17.80
CA ARG A 88 23.90 -4.58 16.81
C ARG A 88 22.83 -4.97 15.79
N PHE A 89 21.53 -4.81 16.08
CA PHE A 89 20.36 -4.82 15.16
C PHE A 89 19.11 -4.30 15.91
N SER A 90 18.24 -3.52 15.23
CA SER A 90 16.89 -3.13 15.69
C SER A 90 15.91 -3.08 14.53
#